data_AF-A8X1M2-F1
#
_entry.id   AF-A8X1M2-F1
#
_cell.length_a   1.000
_cell.length_b   1.000
_cell.length_c   1.000
_cell.angle_alpha   90.00
_cell.angle_beta   90.00
_cell.angle_gamma   90.00
#
_symmetry.space_group_name_H-M   'P 1'
#
loop_
_entity.id
_entity.type
_entity.pdbx_description
1 polymer ?
#
loop_
_entity_poly.entity_id
_entity_poly.type
_entity_poly.pdbx_seq_one_letter_code
_entity_poly.pdbx_strand_id
1 'polypeptide(L)'
;MVRTEKSNKKAKTQKVKLVQNVPVNEHLNRTYILICNDGQQFEADGHTIRHSKVLGLAAKNLEPPENTIQVEKVKGDTMKLVLEWCVNHKDDGPYVSKVGPGLRLPHWDFRWLKEMNNQDLFDLITATNDLQIKQLMDYSCKTVANMAKGKNPEQLRQIFGILTDEEEAELALNEPGPSNA
;
A
#
# COMPACT_ATOMS: atom_id res chain seq x y z
N MET A 1 -19.29 75.29 -15.15
CA MET A 1 -19.46 73.97 -15.79
C MET A 1 -18.13 73.62 -16.44
N VAL A 2 -17.36 72.59 -16.11
CA VAL A 2 -17.53 71.37 -15.30
C VAL A 2 -16.14 71.01 -14.74
N ARG A 3 -16.11 70.43 -13.53
CA ARG A 3 -14.94 69.94 -12.78
C ARG A 3 -14.39 68.63 -13.40
N THR A 4 -13.31 68.13 -12.77
CA THR A 4 -12.81 66.72 -12.72
C THR A 4 -11.74 66.34 -13.75
N GLU A 5 -10.67 65.60 -13.44
CA GLU A 5 -10.12 65.07 -12.18
C GLU A 5 -8.65 64.65 -12.41
N LYS A 6 -7.80 64.84 -11.40
CA LYS A 6 -6.46 64.26 -11.34
C LYS A 6 -6.59 62.75 -11.08
N SER A 7 -5.76 61.92 -11.71
CA SER A 7 -5.43 60.61 -11.13
C SER A 7 -4.00 60.19 -11.42
N ASN A 8 -3.18 60.51 -10.43
CA ASN A 8 -1.83 60.04 -10.18
C ASN A 8 -1.88 58.53 -9.85
N LYS A 9 -1.40 57.66 -10.73
CA LYS A 9 -1.31 56.21 -10.46
C LYS A 9 -0.15 55.96 -9.50
N LYS A 10 -0.46 55.84 -8.21
CA LYS A 10 0.42 55.27 -7.18
C LYS A 10 0.85 53.87 -7.60
N ALA A 11 2.17 53.68 -7.78
CA ALA A 11 2.78 52.37 -7.84
C ALA A 11 2.51 51.63 -6.52
N LYS A 12 1.66 50.62 -6.56
CA LYS A 12 1.50 49.66 -5.46
C LYS A 12 2.63 48.64 -5.60
N THR A 13 3.66 48.79 -4.77
CA THR A 13 4.67 47.75 -4.54
C THR A 13 3.95 46.54 -3.96
N GLN A 14 3.65 45.55 -4.80
CA GLN A 14 3.23 44.23 -4.34
C GLN A 14 4.43 43.60 -3.64
N LYS A 15 4.33 43.43 -2.33
CA LYS A 15 5.23 42.57 -1.57
C LYS A 15 5.09 41.16 -2.14
N VAL A 16 6.10 40.72 -2.90
CA VAL A 16 6.27 39.32 -3.28
C VAL A 16 6.46 38.56 -1.97
N LYS A 17 5.46 37.75 -1.59
CA LYS A 17 5.64 36.75 -0.54
C LYS A 17 6.67 35.76 -1.06
N LEU A 18 7.81 35.61 -0.37
CA LEU A 18 8.72 34.51 -0.61
C LEU A 18 7.90 33.22 -0.48
N VAL A 19 7.72 32.51 -1.60
CA VAL A 19 7.31 31.11 -1.58
C VAL A 19 8.43 30.40 -0.86
N GLN A 20 8.18 29.94 0.37
CA GLN A 20 9.11 29.08 1.07
C GLN A 20 9.36 27.88 0.17
N ASN A 21 10.60 27.75 -0.29
CA ASN A 21 11.04 26.66 -1.14
C ASN A 21 11.15 25.42 -0.25
N VAL A 22 10.01 24.84 0.14
CA VAL A 22 9.98 23.57 0.87
C VAL A 22 10.56 22.52 -0.07
N PRO A 23 11.67 21.85 0.28
CA PRO A 23 12.26 20.86 -0.59
C PRO A 23 11.22 19.77 -0.88
N VAL A 24 11.00 19.49 -2.16
CA VAL A 24 9.90 18.67 -2.73
C VAL A 24 9.77 17.26 -2.13
N ASN A 25 10.74 16.82 -1.33
CA ASN A 25 10.84 15.49 -0.75
C ASN A 25 11.15 15.48 0.76
N GLU A 26 10.88 16.56 1.51
CA GLU A 26 11.20 16.62 2.95
C GLU A 26 10.55 15.47 3.75
N HIS A 27 9.33 15.08 3.38
CA HIS A 27 8.62 13.91 3.93
C HIS A 27 9.38 12.59 3.73
N LEU A 28 10.23 12.45 2.71
CA LEU A 28 11.03 11.23 2.48
C LEU A 28 12.18 11.08 3.48
N ASN A 29 12.67 12.19 4.05
CA ASN A 29 13.79 12.21 4.99
C ASN A 29 13.33 12.06 6.45
N ARG A 30 12.05 11.76 6.67
CA ARG A 30 11.43 11.60 7.99
C ARG A 30 11.14 10.12 8.27
N THR A 31 11.00 9.82 9.55
CA THR A 31 10.56 8.50 10.00
C THR A 31 9.13 8.57 10.50
N TYR A 32 8.34 7.54 10.17
CA TYR A 32 6.94 7.41 10.49
C TYR A 32 6.69 6.18 11.35
N ILE A 33 5.69 6.28 12.23
CA ILE A 33 5.21 5.18 13.07
C ILE A 33 3.91 4.67 12.46
N LEU A 34 3.92 3.45 11.94
CA LEU A 34 2.75 2.79 11.38
C LEU A 34 2.07 1.98 12.49
N ILE A 35 0.79 2.21 12.72
CA ILE A 35 0.00 1.50 13.74
C ILE A 35 -1.01 0.61 13.01
N CYS A 36 -0.89 -0.70 13.18
CA CYS A 36 -1.70 -1.71 12.50
C CYS A 36 -3.05 -1.93 13.21
N ASN A 37 -3.96 -2.65 12.55
CA ASN A 37 -5.29 -2.94 13.09
C ASN A 37 -5.26 -3.68 14.45
N ASP A 38 -4.28 -4.56 14.63
CA ASP A 38 -4.05 -5.31 15.86
C ASP A 38 -3.26 -4.53 16.94
N GLY A 39 -3.02 -3.23 16.71
CA GLY A 39 -2.29 -2.35 17.60
C GLY A 39 -0.77 -2.48 17.53
N GLN A 40 -0.24 -3.38 16.70
CA GLN A 40 1.21 -3.50 16.49
C GLN A 40 1.77 -2.23 15.81
N GLN A 41 2.98 -1.83 16.20
CA GLN A 41 3.62 -0.60 15.72
C GLN A 41 4.92 -0.90 15.00
N PHE A 42 5.16 -0.20 13.90
CA PHE A 42 6.37 -0.33 13.09
C PHE A 42 6.94 1.04 12.76
N GLU A 43 8.26 1.15 12.87
CA GLU A 43 8.98 2.35 12.46
C GLU A 43 9.49 2.17 11.02
N ALA A 44 9.16 3.12 10.13
CA ALA A 44 9.57 3.07 8.74
C ALA A 44 9.96 4.46 8.23
N ASP A 45 11.04 4.52 7.46
CA ASP A 45 11.49 5.76 6.83
C ASP A 45 10.60 6.13 5.62
N GLY A 46 10.62 7.42 5.28
CA GLY A 46 9.88 7.96 4.15
C GLY A 46 10.21 7.30 2.81
N HIS A 47 11.44 6.80 2.61
CA HIS A 47 11.81 6.09 1.37
C HIS A 47 11.21 4.68 1.32
N THR A 48 11.09 4.01 2.46
CA THR A 48 10.40 2.71 2.56
C THR A 48 8.90 2.85 2.26
N ILE A 49 8.21 3.78 2.90
CA ILE A 49 6.74 3.90 2.73
C ILE A 49 6.32 4.46 1.36
N ARG A 50 7.25 5.05 0.58
CA ARG A 50 6.95 5.64 -0.74
C ARG A 50 6.42 4.64 -1.76
N HIS A 51 6.73 3.35 -1.57
CA HIS A 51 6.23 2.27 -2.43
C HIS A 51 4.71 2.10 -2.31
N SER A 52 4.14 2.48 -1.17
CA SER A 52 2.70 2.55 -0.96
C SER A 52 2.19 3.93 -1.34
N LYS A 53 1.26 3.98 -2.29
CA LYS A 53 0.57 5.23 -2.63
C LYS A 53 -0.27 5.75 -1.46
N VAL A 54 -0.87 4.85 -0.67
CA VAL A 54 -1.69 5.21 0.50
C VAL A 54 -0.83 5.78 1.61
N LEU A 55 0.22 5.06 2.04
CA LEU A 55 1.11 5.54 3.10
C LEU A 55 1.87 6.80 2.67
N GLY A 56 2.32 6.86 1.42
CA GLY A 56 2.97 8.06 0.87
C GLY A 56 2.06 9.29 0.83
N LEU A 57 0.76 9.12 0.57
CA LEU A 57 -0.20 10.22 0.65
C LEU A 57 -0.47 10.63 2.10
N ALA A 58 -0.64 9.66 3.01
CA ALA A 58 -0.81 9.92 4.43
C ALA A 58 0.38 10.72 4.99
N ALA A 59 1.60 10.27 4.71
CA ALA A 59 2.84 10.93 5.12
C ALA A 59 2.98 12.38 4.62
N LYS A 60 2.46 12.69 3.43
CA LYS A 60 2.46 14.07 2.87
C LYS A 60 1.45 14.99 3.55
N ASN A 61 0.40 14.45 4.14
CA ASN A 61 -0.65 15.22 4.81
C ASN A 61 -0.35 15.44 6.30
N LEU A 62 0.72 14.83 6.84
CA LEU A 62 1.14 15.00 8.23
C LEU A 62 2.09 16.19 8.41
N GLU A 63 1.71 17.13 9.27
CA GLU A 63 2.54 18.26 9.66
C GLU A 63 3.39 17.93 10.90
N PRO A 64 4.67 18.33 10.97
CA PRO A 64 5.48 18.12 12.17
C PRO A 64 4.84 18.75 13.43
N PRO A 65 4.92 18.09 14.61
CA PRO A 65 5.73 16.90 14.92
C PRO A 65 5.03 15.57 14.60
N GLU A 66 3.82 15.57 14.05
CA GLU A 66 3.05 14.35 13.79
C GLU A 66 3.76 13.46 12.76
N ASN A 67 3.88 12.18 13.10
CA ASN A 67 4.52 11.17 12.25
C ASN A 67 3.84 9.78 12.34
N THR A 68 2.67 9.70 12.95
CA THR A 68 1.92 8.45 13.12
C THR A 68 0.94 8.24 11.98
N ILE A 69 0.89 7.04 11.40
CA ILE A 69 -0.05 6.66 10.34
C ILE A 69 -0.83 5.42 10.80
N GLN A 70 -2.15 5.52 10.86
CA GLN A 70 -3.03 4.40 11.18
C GLN A 70 -3.27 3.53 9.94
N VAL A 71 -3.11 2.21 10.09
CA VAL A 71 -3.32 1.21 9.05
C VAL A 71 -4.38 0.20 9.51
N GLU A 72 -5.63 0.63 9.42
CA GLU A 72 -6.79 -0.08 9.99
C GLU A 72 -7.11 -1.43 9.32
N LYS A 73 -6.59 -1.68 8.12
CA LYS A 73 -6.95 -2.87 7.34
C LYS A 73 -5.90 -3.97 7.34
N VAL A 74 -4.70 -3.69 7.87
CA VAL A 74 -3.57 -4.61 7.79
C VAL A 74 -3.16 -5.01 9.21
N LYS A 75 -2.98 -6.32 9.43
CA LYS A 75 -2.45 -6.87 10.70
C LYS A 75 -0.94 -6.71 10.76
N GLY A 76 -0.36 -6.71 11.96
CA GLY A 76 1.07 -6.49 12.14
C GLY A 76 1.95 -7.54 11.45
N ASP A 77 1.57 -8.82 11.49
CA ASP A 77 2.34 -9.88 10.83
C ASP A 77 2.43 -9.67 9.32
N THR A 78 1.32 -9.32 8.67
CA THR A 78 1.29 -8.98 7.24
C THR A 78 2.04 -7.67 6.96
N MET A 79 1.90 -6.66 7.82
CA MET A 79 2.63 -5.39 7.69
C MET A 79 4.14 -5.60 7.73
N LYS A 80 4.62 -6.50 8.59
CA LYS A 80 6.04 -6.85 8.66
C LYS A 80 6.57 -7.37 7.32
N LEU A 81 5.81 -8.25 6.65
CA LEU A 81 6.16 -8.74 5.31
C LEU A 81 6.15 -7.63 4.25
N VAL A 82 5.15 -6.75 4.30
CA VAL A 82 5.07 -5.59 3.40
C VAL A 82 6.29 -4.68 3.58
N LEU A 83 6.66 -4.37 4.82
CA LEU A 83 7.80 -3.51 5.13
C LEU A 83 9.12 -4.15 4.75
N GLU A 84 9.30 -5.45 4.98
CA GLU A 84 10.48 -6.19 4.53
C GLU A 84 10.69 -6.03 3.02
N TRP A 85 9.61 -6.19 2.24
CA TRP A 85 9.66 -5.99 0.79
C TRP A 85 9.99 -4.55 0.41
N CYS A 86 9.35 -3.57 1.05
CA CYS A 86 9.57 -2.15 0.79
C CYS A 86 11.01 -1.72 1.12
N VAL A 87 11.61 -2.25 2.19
CA VAL A 87 13.01 -1.97 2.56
C VAL A 87 13.96 -2.54 1.52
N ASN A 88 13.72 -3.75 1.03
CA ASN A 88 14.54 -4.37 -0.02
C ASN A 88 14.50 -3.57 -1.33
N HIS A 89 13.39 -2.91 -1.62
CA HIS A 89 13.18 -2.14 -2.86
C HIS A 89 13.29 -0.63 -2.68
N LYS A 90 13.70 -0.14 -1.51
CA LYS A 90 13.71 1.30 -1.19
C LYS A 90 14.53 2.17 -2.15
N ASP A 91 15.50 1.56 -2.84
CA ASP A 91 16.39 2.22 -3.79
C ASP A 91 15.94 2.04 -5.25
N ASP A 92 14.88 1.27 -5.48
CA ASP A 92 14.31 1.08 -6.81
C ASP A 92 13.67 2.37 -7.34
N GLY A 93 13.79 2.53 -8.66
CA GLY A 93 13.09 3.58 -9.39
C GLY A 93 11.58 3.36 -9.47
N PRO A 94 10.84 4.32 -10.06
CA PRO A 94 9.40 4.19 -10.22
C PRO A 94 9.06 2.96 -11.05
N TYR A 95 8.19 2.11 -10.49
CA TYR A 95 7.70 0.93 -11.17
C TYR A 95 6.52 1.26 -12.09
N VAL A 96 6.65 0.87 -13.37
CA VAL A 96 5.55 0.86 -14.33
C VAL A 96 5.06 -0.58 -14.45
N SER A 97 3.75 -0.78 -14.26
CA SER A 97 3.14 -2.10 -14.31
C SER A 97 3.41 -2.79 -15.64
N LYS A 98 3.89 -4.02 -15.57
CA LYS A 98 4.18 -4.90 -16.71
C LYS A 98 3.33 -6.16 -16.67
N VAL A 99 2.12 -6.07 -16.09
CA VAL A 99 1.19 -7.20 -15.98
C VAL A 99 1.02 -7.88 -17.34
N GLY A 100 1.17 -9.20 -17.34
CA GLY A 100 1.03 -10.02 -18.53
C GLY A 100 2.12 -11.10 -18.66
N PRO A 101 2.21 -11.74 -19.85
CA PRO A 101 3.17 -12.80 -20.11
C PRO A 101 4.64 -12.34 -19.98
N GLY A 102 4.89 -11.05 -20.24
CA GLY A 102 6.22 -10.42 -20.17
C GLY A 102 6.73 -10.14 -18.75
N LEU A 103 5.87 -10.15 -17.73
CA LEU A 103 6.30 -9.92 -16.35
C LEU A 103 7.31 -10.99 -15.92
N ARG A 104 8.49 -10.54 -15.49
CA ARG A 104 9.56 -11.36 -14.91
C ARG A 104 9.82 -10.84 -13.50
N LEU A 105 9.80 -11.75 -12.53
CA LEU A 105 10.17 -11.43 -11.16
C LEU A 105 11.70 -11.38 -11.08
N PRO A 106 12.29 -10.38 -10.40
CA PRO A 106 13.66 -10.46 -9.97
C PRO A 106 13.89 -11.73 -9.13
N HIS A 107 15.14 -12.19 -9.10
CA HIS A 107 15.46 -13.45 -8.43
C HIS A 107 15.13 -13.44 -6.94
N TRP A 108 15.32 -12.30 -6.26
CA TRP A 108 14.95 -12.13 -4.85
C TRP A 108 13.45 -12.28 -4.64
N ASP A 109 12.62 -11.53 -5.38
CA ASP A 109 11.15 -11.58 -5.28
C ASP A 109 10.59 -12.97 -5.59
N PHE A 110 11.14 -13.62 -6.61
CA PHE A 110 10.72 -14.97 -6.97
C PHE A 110 10.95 -15.94 -5.81
N ARG A 111 12.09 -15.85 -5.14
CA ARG A 111 12.44 -16.76 -4.05
C ARG A 111 11.61 -16.44 -2.80
N TRP A 112 11.57 -15.16 -2.43
CA TRP A 112 10.83 -14.65 -1.28
C TRP A 112 9.33 -14.99 -1.34
N LEU A 113 8.66 -14.71 -2.46
CA LEU A 113 7.23 -15.03 -2.62
C LEU A 113 6.95 -16.54 -2.69
N LYS A 114 7.91 -17.34 -3.16
CA LYS A 114 7.73 -18.79 -3.30
C LYS A 114 7.93 -19.54 -1.99
N GLU A 115 8.75 -19.01 -1.09
CA GLU A 115 9.02 -19.60 0.23
C GLU A 115 7.90 -19.30 1.24
N MET A 116 7.03 -18.33 0.96
CA MET A 116 5.83 -18.04 1.75
C MET A 116 4.81 -19.17 1.68
N ASN A 117 4.10 -19.38 2.80
CA ASN A 117 2.91 -20.23 2.79
C ASN A 117 1.74 -19.50 2.09
N ASN A 118 0.72 -20.25 1.69
CA ASN A 118 -0.39 -19.71 0.91
C ASN A 118 -1.18 -18.64 1.69
N GLN A 119 -1.35 -18.82 3.02
CA GLN A 119 -2.10 -17.89 3.86
C GLN A 119 -1.41 -16.52 3.90
N ASP A 120 -0.11 -16.49 4.20
CA ASP A 120 0.69 -15.27 4.22
C ASP A 120 0.70 -14.59 2.84
N LEU A 121 0.77 -15.37 1.76
CA LEU A 121 0.73 -14.84 0.39
C LEU A 121 -0.63 -14.19 0.07
N PHE A 122 -1.75 -14.79 0.48
CA PHE A 122 -3.08 -14.22 0.28
C PHE A 122 -3.33 -12.98 1.14
N ASP A 123 -2.87 -13.01 2.39
CA ASP A 123 -2.93 -11.84 3.29
C ASP A 123 -2.05 -10.70 2.74
N LEU A 124 -0.87 -11.02 2.20
CA LEU A 124 0.00 -10.06 1.52
C LEU A 124 -0.66 -9.44 0.28
N ILE A 125 -1.32 -10.25 -0.56
CA ILE A 125 -2.08 -9.74 -1.73
C ILE A 125 -3.18 -8.79 -1.28
N THR A 126 -3.92 -9.15 -0.23
CA THR A 126 -4.99 -8.30 0.31
C THR A 126 -4.43 -6.98 0.86
N ALA A 127 -3.38 -7.04 1.68
CA ALA A 127 -2.74 -5.86 2.23
C ALA A 127 -2.13 -4.95 1.15
N THR A 128 -1.52 -5.52 0.11
CA THR A 128 -0.92 -4.74 -0.99
C THR A 128 -1.96 -4.05 -1.86
N ASN A 129 -3.18 -4.60 -1.96
CA ASN A 129 -4.33 -3.93 -2.55
C ASN A 129 -4.73 -2.69 -1.73
N ASP A 130 -4.90 -2.87 -0.42
CA ASP A 130 -5.30 -1.79 0.48
C ASP A 130 -4.24 -0.68 0.55
N LEU A 131 -2.96 -1.03 0.54
CA LEU A 131 -1.84 -0.09 0.57
C LEU A 131 -1.46 0.44 -0.82
N GLN A 132 -2.07 -0.07 -1.89
CA GLN A 132 -1.81 0.27 -3.28
C GLN A 132 -0.31 0.16 -3.67
N ILE A 133 0.33 -0.95 -3.31
CA ILE A 133 1.73 -1.25 -3.68
C ILE A 133 1.74 -2.03 -5.00
N LYS A 134 1.74 -1.30 -6.10
CA LYS A 134 1.51 -1.86 -7.45
C LYS A 134 2.54 -2.91 -7.89
N GLN A 135 3.83 -2.71 -7.58
CA GLN A 135 4.89 -3.66 -7.98
C GLN A 135 4.74 -5.00 -7.26
N LEU A 136 4.58 -4.95 -5.94
CA LEU A 136 4.38 -6.13 -5.11
C LEU A 136 3.09 -6.87 -5.48
N MET A 137 1.99 -6.14 -5.72
CA MET A 137 0.74 -6.72 -6.22
C MET A 137 0.96 -7.51 -7.53
N ASP A 138 1.61 -6.90 -8.53
CA ASP A 138 1.88 -7.54 -9.82
C ASP A 138 2.73 -8.83 -9.64
N TYR A 139 3.74 -8.78 -8.77
CA TYR A 139 4.63 -9.92 -8.49
C TYR A 139 3.89 -11.05 -7.76
N SER A 140 3.11 -10.73 -6.74
CA SER A 140 2.31 -11.71 -6.00
C SER A 140 1.26 -12.38 -6.88
N CYS A 141 0.52 -11.60 -7.69
CA CYS A 141 -0.43 -12.15 -8.66
C CYS A 141 0.25 -13.07 -9.69
N LYS A 142 1.47 -12.72 -10.14
CA LYS A 142 2.23 -13.57 -11.05
C LYS A 142 2.66 -14.89 -10.41
N THR A 143 3.07 -14.86 -9.15
CA THR A 143 3.42 -16.07 -8.39
C THR A 143 2.20 -16.99 -8.27
N VAL A 144 1.05 -16.45 -7.85
CA VAL A 144 -0.22 -17.20 -7.78
C VAL A 144 -0.62 -17.77 -9.14
N ALA A 145 -0.53 -16.98 -10.22
CA ALA A 145 -0.83 -17.45 -11.56
C ALA A 145 0.10 -18.59 -12.00
N ASN A 146 1.37 -18.59 -11.58
CA ASN A 146 2.29 -19.69 -11.85
C ASN A 146 1.99 -20.93 -11.00
N MET A 147 1.50 -20.78 -9.77
CA MET A 147 1.06 -21.89 -8.93
C MET A 147 -0.17 -22.60 -9.51
N ALA A 148 -1.07 -21.85 -10.14
CA ALA A 148 -2.27 -22.40 -10.78
C ALA A 148 -1.98 -23.16 -12.09
N LYS A 149 -0.85 -22.88 -12.76
CA LYS A 149 -0.53 -23.50 -14.06
C LYS A 149 -0.37 -25.02 -13.94
N GLY A 150 -1.11 -25.74 -14.78
CA GLY A 150 -1.03 -27.20 -14.86
C GLY A 150 -1.64 -27.94 -13.67
N LYS A 151 -2.34 -27.23 -12.77
CA LYS A 151 -3.11 -27.84 -11.69
C LYS A 151 -4.51 -28.17 -12.16
N ASN A 152 -5.04 -29.29 -11.68
CA ASN A 152 -6.43 -29.65 -11.91
C ASN A 152 -7.36 -28.91 -10.91
N PRO A 153 -8.69 -28.94 -11.12
CA PRO A 153 -9.63 -28.24 -10.24
C PRO A 153 -9.54 -28.63 -8.76
N GLU A 154 -9.33 -29.91 -8.44
CA GLU A 154 -9.20 -30.38 -7.04
C GLU A 154 -7.96 -29.83 -6.35
N GLN A 155 -6.82 -29.82 -7.05
CA GLN A 155 -5.57 -29.25 -6.55
C GLN A 155 -5.68 -27.73 -6.36
N LEU A 156 -6.39 -27.05 -7.28
CA LEU A 156 -6.67 -25.63 -7.13
C LEU A 156 -7.52 -25.39 -5.88
N ARG A 157 -8.57 -26.18 -5.65
CA ARG A 157 -9.38 -26.06 -4.43
C ARG A 157 -8.54 -26.16 -3.16
N GLN A 158 -7.63 -27.13 -3.09
CA GLN A 158 -6.72 -27.27 -1.96
C GLN A 158 -5.74 -26.09 -1.81
N ILE A 159 -5.17 -25.60 -2.91
CA ILE A 159 -4.21 -24.48 -2.87
C ILE A 159 -4.89 -23.18 -2.45
N PHE A 160 -6.09 -22.92 -2.98
CA PHE A 160 -6.83 -21.68 -2.80
C PHE A 160 -7.82 -21.73 -1.61
N GLY A 161 -7.88 -22.84 -0.88
CA GLY A 161 -8.82 -23.02 0.23
C GLY A 161 -10.28 -22.93 -0.19
N ILE A 162 -10.60 -23.30 -1.44
CA ILE A 162 -11.96 -23.23 -1.97
C ILE A 162 -12.70 -24.50 -1.55
N LEU A 163 -13.72 -24.31 -0.73
CA LEU A 163 -14.61 -25.37 -0.26
C LEU A 163 -15.45 -25.95 -1.39
N THR A 164 -15.84 -27.21 -1.24
CA THR A 164 -16.92 -27.83 -2.04
C THR A 164 -18.28 -27.33 -1.58
N ASP A 165 -19.29 -27.46 -2.46
CA ASP A 165 -20.66 -27.06 -2.15
C ASP A 165 -21.19 -27.81 -0.91
N GLU A 166 -20.76 -29.06 -0.71
CA GLU A 166 -21.07 -29.85 0.47
C GLU A 166 -20.37 -29.33 1.74
N GLU A 167 -19.08 -29.02 1.68
CA GLU A 167 -18.33 -28.47 2.82
C GLU A 167 -18.85 -27.08 3.23
N GLU A 168 -19.23 -26.24 2.26
CA GLU A 168 -19.85 -24.94 2.50
C GLU A 168 -21.22 -25.12 3.18
N ALA A 169 -22.03 -26.09 2.73
CA ALA A 169 -23.32 -26.40 3.35
C ALA A 169 -23.16 -26.94 4.78
N GLU A 170 -22.18 -27.80 5.05
CA GLU A 170 -21.91 -28.29 6.41
C GLU A 170 -21.46 -27.18 7.36
N LEU A 171 -20.62 -26.24 6.90
CA LEU A 171 -20.23 -25.08 7.69
C LEU A 171 -21.43 -24.16 7.97
N ALA A 172 -22.27 -23.90 6.97
CA ALA A 172 -23.46 -23.08 7.12
C ALA A 172 -24.48 -23.66 8.11
N LEU A 173 -24.58 -24.99 8.23
CA LEU A 173 -25.43 -25.66 9.22
C LEU A 173 -24.88 -25.59 10.65
N ASN A 174 -23.57 -25.39 10.80
CA ASN A 174 -22.88 -25.30 12.09
C ASN A 174 -22.69 -23.86 12.59
N GLU A 175 -23.07 -22.84 11.82
CA GLU A 175 -23.11 -21.48 12.33
C GLU A 175 -24.19 -21.38 13.42
N PRO A 176 -23.85 -20.92 14.65
CA PRO A 176 -24.87 -20.67 15.66
C PRO A 176 -25.81 -19.62 15.07
N GLY A 177 -27.08 -20.01 14.90
CA GLY A 177 -28.12 -19.13 14.38
C GLY A 177 -28.13 -17.79 15.12
N PRO A 178 -28.63 -16.70 14.48
CA PRO A 178 -28.51 -15.36 15.02
C PRO A 178 -28.91 -15.36 16.49
N SER A 179 -27.95 -14.98 17.34
CA SER A 179 -28.20 -14.80 18.76
C SER A 179 -29.34 -13.80 18.87
N ASN A 180 -30.53 -14.29 19.21
CA ASN A 180 -31.70 -13.45 19.46
C ASN A 180 -31.35 -12.57 20.68
N ALA A 181 -30.93 -11.34 20.40
CA ALA A 181 -30.88 -10.24 21.35
C ALA A 181 -32.21 -9.48 21.33
#